data_AF-A0A525KW30-F1
#
_entry.id   AF-A0A525KW30-F1
#
_cell.length_a   1.000
_cell.length_b   1.000
_cell.length_c   1.000
_cell.angle_alpha   90.00
_cell.angle_beta   90.00
_cell.angle_gamma   90.00
#
_symmetry.space_group_name_H-M   'P 1'
#
loop_
_entity.id
_entity.type
_entity.pdbx_description
1 polymer ?
#
loop_
_entity_poly.entity_id
_entity_poly.type
_entity_poly.pdbx_seq_one_letter_code
_entity_poly.pdbx_strand_id
1 'polypeptide(L)' 'MIDAPFMSEEALLARLAELKQEHADFDAAVQALALSPLPDMMVIGRLKRKKLALKDEISRIEDILNPDIPA' A
#
# COMPACT_ATOMS: atom_id res chain seq x y z
N MET A 1 2.08 -11.17 -11.27
CA MET A 1 2.88 -10.18 -12.02
C MET A 1 1.90 -9.23 -12.65
N ILE A 2 1.87 -7.97 -12.21
CA ILE A 2 1.16 -6.92 -12.92
C ILE A 2 2.14 -6.47 -14.00
N ASP A 3 1.83 -6.72 -15.27
CA ASP A 3 2.64 -6.26 -16.40
C ASP A 3 2.44 -4.74 -16.56
N ALA A 4 3.08 -3.99 -15.66
CA ALA A 4 3.12 -2.52 -15.66
C ALA A 4 3.58 -1.88 -16.98
N PRO A 5 4.50 -2.45 -17.80
CA PRO A 5 4.94 -1.78 -19.04
C PRO A 5 3.87 -1.70 -20.16
N PHE A 6 2.67 -2.29 -19.99
CA PHE A 6 1.58 -2.21 -20.97
C PHE A 6 0.35 -1.44 -20.48
N MET A 7 0.36 -0.93 -19.25
CA MET A 7 -0.77 -0.16 -18.70
C MET A 7 -0.66 1.32 -19.07
N SER A 8 -1.79 1.95 -19.40
CA SER A 8 -1.82 3.40 -19.64
C SER A 8 -1.56 4.17 -18.35
N GLU A 9 -1.13 5.42 -18.47
CA GLU A 9 -0.89 6.31 -17.33
C GLU A 9 -2.15 6.42 -16.44
N GLU A 10 -3.35 6.51 -17.04
CA GLU A 10 -4.61 6.55 -16.31
C GLU A 10 -4.87 5.27 -15.51
N ALA A 11 -4.50 4.10 -16.06
CA ALA A 11 -4.64 2.83 -15.38
C ALA A 11 -3.66 2.71 -14.19
N LEU A 12 -2.44 3.21 -14.35
CA LEU A 12 -1.45 3.29 -13.27
C LEU A 12 -1.90 4.25 -12.16
N LEU A 13 -2.46 5.41 -12.51
CA LEU A 13 -3.03 6.36 -11.54
C LEU A 13 -4.23 5.79 -10.79
N ALA A 14 -5.13 5.10 -11.49
CA ALA A 14 -6.27 4.42 -10.86
C ALA A 14 -5.77 3.34 -9.88
N ARG A 15 -4.78 2.55 -10.30
CA ARG A 15 -4.17 1.52 -9.46
C ARG A 15 -3.45 2.12 -8.25
N LEU A 16 -2.74 3.23 -8.43
CA LEU A 16 -2.08 3.97 -7.35
C LEU A 16 -3.11 4.47 -6.32
N ALA A 17 -4.25 5.01 -6.78
CA ALA A 17 -5.33 5.45 -5.91
C ALA A 17 -5.92 4.30 -5.09
N GLU A 18 -6.18 3.14 -5.72
CA GLU A 18 -6.63 1.93 -5.02
C GLU A 18 -5.63 1.49 -3.95
N LEU A 19 -4.34 1.39 -4.29
CA LEU A 19 -3.32 0.95 -3.35
C LEU A 19 -3.17 1.93 -2.18
N LYS A 20 -3.25 3.25 -2.44
CA LYS A 20 -3.23 4.28 -1.39
C LYS A 20 -4.43 4.16 -0.46
N GLN A 21 -5.62 3.91 -1.01
CA GLN A 21 -6.82 3.68 -0.21
C GLN A 21 -6.68 2.42 0.65
N GLU A 22 -6.27 1.30 0.05
CA GLU A 22 -6.07 0.03 0.75
C GLU A 22 -5.03 0.17 1.87
N HIS A 23 -3.94 0.90 1.62
CA HIS A 23 -2.93 1.22 2.63
C HIS A 23 -3.49 2.04 3.79
N ALA A 24 -4.35 3.03 3.52
CA ALA A 24 -5.02 3.82 4.55
C ALA A 24 -5.97 2.97 5.41
N ASP A 25 -6.74 2.08 4.76
CA ASP A 25 -7.65 1.15 5.44
C ASP A 25 -6.87 0.19 6.35
N PHE A 26 -5.72 -0.33 5.89
CA PHE A 26 -4.84 -1.15 6.74
C PHE A 26 -4.30 -0.36 7.94
N ASP A 27 -3.99 0.92 7.78
CA ASP A 27 -3.49 1.73 8.88
C ASP A 27 -4.58 1.97 9.94
N ALA A 28 -5.79 2.29 9.50
CA ALA A 28 -6.97 2.41 10.37
C ALA A 28 -7.24 1.10 11.11
N ALA A 29 -7.17 -0.05 10.43
CA ALA A 29 -7.35 -1.36 11.07
C ALA A 29 -6.27 -1.67 12.11
N VAL A 30 -5.00 -1.33 11.83
CA VAL A 30 -3.89 -1.47 12.78
C VAL A 30 -4.12 -0.61 14.01
N GLN A 31 -4.52 0.66 13.84
CA GLN A 31 -4.80 1.56 14.94
C GLN A 31 -5.98 1.07 15.79
N ALA A 32 -7.07 0.65 15.15
CA ALA A 32 -8.24 0.12 15.86
C ALA A 32 -7.89 -1.12 16.70
N LEU A 33 -7.10 -2.05 16.14
CA LEU A 33 -6.63 -3.23 16.87
C LEU A 33 -5.65 -2.89 18.00
N ALA A 34 -4.80 -1.88 17.81
CA ALA A 34 -3.87 -1.42 18.84
C ALA A 34 -4.58 -0.74 20.02
N LEU A 35 -5.74 -0.13 19.79
CA LEU A 35 -6.58 0.51 20.82
C LEU A 35 -7.52 -0.47 21.52
N SER A 36 -7.61 -1.72 21.05
CA SER A 36 -8.41 -2.76 21.69
C SER A 36 -7.89 -3.07 23.11
N PRO A 37 -8.76 -3.36 24.10
CA PRO A 37 -8.35 -3.74 25.46
C PRO A 37 -7.38 -4.94 25.51
N LEU A 38 -7.46 -5.83 24.51
CA LEU A 38 -6.57 -6.96 24.30
C LEU A 38 -6.10 -6.92 22.84
N PRO A 39 -4.98 -6.24 22.54
CA PRO A 39 -4.48 -6.13 21.18
C PRO A 39 -3.90 -7.47 20.71
N ASP A 40 -4.40 -7.98 19.58
CA ASP A 40 -3.82 -9.16 18.93
C ASP A 40 -2.57 -8.74 18.15
N MET A 41 -1.42 -8.85 18.83
CA MET A 41 -0.11 -8.50 18.28
C MET A 41 0.25 -9.32 17.02
N MET A 42 -0.28 -10.54 16.89
CA MET A 42 -0.03 -11.40 15.74
C MET A 42 -0.80 -10.92 14.51
N VAL A 43 -2.06 -10.49 14.69
CA VAL A 43 -2.86 -9.84 13.64
C VAL A 43 -2.26 -8.50 13.25
N ILE A 44 -1.92 -7.65 14.23
CA ILE A 44 -1.27 -6.36 13.99
C ILE A 44 0.02 -6.54 13.19
N GLY A 45 0.85 -7.53 13.55
CA GLY A 45 2.08 -7.85 12.82
C GLY A 45 1.82 -8.27 11.37
N ARG A 46 0.77 -9.04 11.10
CA ARG A 46 0.36 -9.41 9.73
C ARG A 46 -0.09 -8.19 8.92
N LEU A 47 -0.91 -7.32 9.50
CA LEU A 47 -1.40 -6.12 8.82
C LEU A 47 -0.25 -5.15 8.51
N LYS A 48 0.68 -4.95 9.44
CA LYS A 48 1.89 -4.13 9.21
C LYS A 48 2.75 -4.67 8.05
N ARG A 49 2.92 -5.99 7.93
CA ARG A 49 3.64 -6.59 6.78
C ARG A 49 2.92 -6.36 5.45
N LYS A 50 1.60 -6.51 5.43
CA LYS A 50 0.79 -6.19 4.23
C LYS A 50 0.89 -4.71 3.86
N LYS A 51 0.80 -3.81 4.85
CA LYS A 51 0.96 -2.37 4.69
C LYS A 51 2.32 -2.02 4.07
N LEU A 52 3.39 -2.66 4.53
CA LEU A 52 4.73 -2.46 3.95
C LEU A 52 4.79 -2.89 2.48
N ALA A 53 4.26 -4.07 2.14
CA ALA A 53 4.24 -4.53 0.75
C ALA A 53 3.42 -3.60 -0.18
N LEU A 54 2.31 -3.03 0.31
CA LEU A 54 1.54 -2.04 -0.43
C LEU A 54 2.34 -0.75 -0.64
N LYS A 55 3.08 -0.28 0.38
CA LYS A 55 3.96 0.88 0.25
C LYS A 55 5.04 0.64 -0.82
N ASP A 56 5.62 -0.55 -0.86
CA ASP A 56 6.64 -0.92 -1.85
C ASP A 56 6.05 -0.99 -3.29
N GLU A 57 4.79 -1.40 -3.43
CA GLU A 57 4.08 -1.38 -4.73
C GLU A 57 3.72 0.05 -5.15
N ILE A 58 3.24 0.87 -4.20
CA ILE A 58 2.95 2.30 -4.43
C ILE A 58 4.20 3.00 -4.93
N SER A 59 5.33 2.81 -4.25
CA SER A 59 6.61 3.44 -4.63
C SER A 59 7.03 3.01 -6.04
N ARG A 60 6.89 1.72 -6.38
CA ARG A 60 7.19 1.24 -7.74
C ARG A 60 6.30 1.86 -8.82
N ILE A 61 5.01 2.05 -8.56
CA ILE A 61 4.12 2.71 -9.52
C ILE A 61 4.44 4.21 -9.61
N GLU A 62 4.77 4.85 -8.49
CA GLU A 62 5.21 6.25 -8.44
C GLU A 62 6.52 6.44 -9.21
N ASP A 63 7.48 5.51 -9.12
CA ASP A 63 8.74 5.54 -9.88
C ASP A 63 8.49 5.39 -11.40
N ILE A 64 7.50 4.59 -11.80
CA ILE A 64 7.11 4.44 -13.21
C ILE A 64 6.44 5.71 -13.74
N LEU A 65 5.58 6.33 -12.94
CA LEU A 65 4.86 7.57 -13.30
C LEU A 65 5.78 8.80 -13.25
N ASN A 66 6.70 8.85 -12.29
CA ASN A 66 7.66 9.92 -12.08
C ASN A 66 9.09 9.35 -12.00
N PRO A 67 9.76 9.13 -13.14
CA PRO A 67 11.11 8.54 -13.19
C PRO A 67 12.23 9.41 -12.59
N ASP A 68 11.90 10.56 -11.99
CA ASP A 68 12.85 11.57 -11.48
C ASP A 68 12.91 11.62 -9.93
N ILE A 69 12.27 10.67 -9.24
CA ILE A 69 12.25 10.60 -7.76
C ILE A 69 13.23 9.50 -7.31
N PRO A 70 14.33 9.82 -6.60
CA PRO A 70 15.17 8.81 -5.99
C PRO A 70 14.49 8.25 -4.72
N ALA A 71 14.18 6.95 -4.73
CA ALA A 71 13.61 6.17 -3.61
C ALA A 71 14.57 5.99 -2.42
#